data_AF-A0A9D0HP59-F1
#
_entry.id   AF-A0A9D0HP59-F1
#
_cell.length_a   1.000
_cell.length_b   1.000
_cell.length_c   1.000
_cell.angle_alpha   90.00
_cell.angle_beta   90.00
_cell.angle_gamma   90.00
#
_symmetry.space_group_name_H-M   'P 1'
#
loop_
_entity.id
_entity.type
_entity.pdbx_description
1 polymer ?
#
loop_
_entity_poly.entity_id
_entity_poly.type
_entity_poly.pdbx_seq_one_letter_code
_entity_poly.pdbx_strand_id
1 'polypeptide(L)'
;PSLKLIWHTVYSNAVSYVKKAGTFILLAAVLIWFASNYPKNQELQMSYSAKVASETNSTKKSLLENELQSKLLEQSYLGQIGKATEPFFAPLGFDWRLSVALETGLAAKEVVVSTLGVLYSLGEVDESSDSLKEILAKNLTLPVALSFIVFVMIYLPCFAAATVFTKEAGGIKYLGYLILFTTVTAWLFAFITYRVALLF
;
A
#
# COMPACT_ATOMS: atom_id res chain seq x y z
N PRO A 1 5.93 -20.53 -37.83
CA PRO A 1 4.85 -19.60 -37.40
C PRO A 1 4.95 -18.25 -38.13
N SER A 2 3.84 -17.72 -38.70
CA SER A 2 3.87 -16.42 -39.39
C SER A 2 3.86 -15.27 -38.38
N LEU A 3 4.69 -14.24 -38.60
CA LEU A 3 4.76 -13.04 -37.76
C LEU A 3 3.40 -12.34 -37.63
N LYS A 4 2.57 -12.40 -38.67
CA LYS A 4 1.22 -11.84 -38.70
C LYS A 4 0.26 -12.54 -37.73
N LEU A 5 0.38 -13.87 -37.58
CA LEU A 5 -0.43 -14.65 -36.63
C LEU A 5 -0.01 -14.39 -35.18
N ILE A 6 1.30 -14.28 -34.93
CA ILE A 6 1.82 -13.94 -33.59
C ILE A 6 1.32 -12.55 -33.20
N TRP A 7 1.46 -11.55 -34.07
CA TRP A 7 0.98 -10.19 -33.82
C TRP A 7 -0.51 -10.15 -33.50
N HIS A 8 -1.35 -10.81 -34.32
CA HIS A 8 -2.79 -10.82 -34.09
C HIS A 8 -3.16 -11.49 -32.77
N THR A 9 -2.51 -12.60 -32.42
CA THR A 9 -2.77 -13.35 -31.18
C THR A 9 -2.36 -12.56 -29.95
N VAL A 10 -1.17 -11.94 -29.98
CA VAL A 10 -0.68 -11.09 -28.89
C VAL A 10 -1.59 -9.88 -28.70
N TYR A 11 -1.97 -9.20 -29.78
CA TYR A 11 -2.86 -8.04 -29.71
C TYR A 11 -4.25 -8.41 -29.19
N SER A 12 -4.86 -9.50 -29.68
CA SER A 12 -6.18 -9.93 -29.21
C SER A 12 -6.17 -10.32 -27.74
N ASN A 13 -5.11 -10.99 -27.28
CA ASN A 13 -4.96 -11.37 -25.89
C ASN A 13 -4.73 -10.16 -24.97
N ALA A 14 -3.93 -9.18 -25.41
CA ALA A 14 -3.71 -7.94 -24.68
C ALA A 14 -5.01 -7.13 -24.53
N VAL A 15 -5.77 -6.95 -25.62
CA VAL A 15 -7.07 -6.26 -25.58
C VAL A 15 -8.08 -7.00 -24.69
N SER A 16 -8.10 -8.34 -24.75
CA SER A 16 -8.94 -9.17 -23.88
C SER A 16 -8.57 -8.98 -22.41
N TYR A 17 -7.28 -8.90 -22.08
CA TYR A 17 -6.82 -8.64 -20.73
C TYR A 17 -7.22 -7.24 -20.23
N VAL A 18 -7.01 -6.19 -21.03
CA VAL A 18 -7.40 -4.82 -20.68
C VAL A 18 -8.91 -4.73 -20.44
N LYS A 19 -9.74 -5.33 -21.28
CA LYS A 19 -11.20 -5.32 -21.09
C LYS A 19 -11.66 -6.12 -19.87
N LYS A 20 -10.97 -7.22 -19.53
CA LYS A 20 -11.39 -8.12 -18.43
C LYS A 20 -10.85 -7.72 -17.06
N ALA A 21 -9.63 -7.18 -17.00
CA ALA A 21 -8.93 -6.82 -15.77
C ALA A 21 -8.88 -5.30 -15.55
N GLY A 22 -8.81 -4.50 -16.62
CA GLY A 22 -8.66 -3.05 -16.53
C GLY A 22 -9.81 -2.36 -15.79
N THR A 23 -11.06 -2.82 -15.96
CA THR A 23 -12.20 -2.27 -15.22
C THR A 23 -12.05 -2.44 -13.71
N PHE A 24 -11.52 -3.58 -13.24
CA PHE A 24 -11.31 -3.82 -11.80
C PHE A 24 -10.16 -2.99 -11.26
N ILE A 25 -9.06 -2.88 -12.02
CA ILE A 25 -7.90 -2.06 -11.64
C ILE A 25 -8.30 -0.59 -11.53
N LEU A 26 -9.04 -0.08 -12.52
CA LEU A 26 -9.51 1.31 -12.53
C LEU A 26 -10.44 1.57 -11.33
N LEU A 27 -11.38 0.67 -11.06
CA LEU A 27 -12.30 0.80 -9.94
C LEU A 27 -11.55 0.78 -8.59
N ALA A 28 -10.60 -0.15 -8.41
CA ALA A 28 -9.76 -0.19 -7.21
C ALA A 28 -8.89 1.07 -7.05
N ALA A 29 -8.31 1.58 -8.14
CA ALA A 29 -7.51 2.81 -8.11
C ALA A 29 -8.35 4.04 -7.76
N VAL A 30 -9.56 4.16 -8.30
CA VAL A 30 -10.50 5.24 -7.96
C VAL A 30 -10.93 5.15 -6.50
N LEU A 31 -11.21 3.94 -5.99
CA LEU A 31 -11.56 3.74 -4.59
C LEU A 31 -10.41 4.10 -3.65
N ILE A 32 -9.19 3.67 -3.95
CA ILE A 32 -8.01 4.01 -3.13
C ILE A 32 -7.74 5.50 -3.17
N TRP A 33 -7.81 6.13 -4.35
CA TRP A 33 -7.67 7.57 -4.48
C TRP A 33 -8.73 8.31 -3.65
N PHE A 34 -9.98 7.86 -3.70
CA PHE A 34 -11.06 8.45 -2.91
C PHE A 34 -10.82 8.27 -1.40
N ALA A 35 -10.47 7.07 -0.97
CA ALA A 35 -10.22 6.75 0.44
C ALA A 35 -8.99 7.47 0.99
N SER A 36 -7.96 7.68 0.17
CA SER A 36 -6.73 8.39 0.51
C SER A 36 -6.92 9.92 0.60
N ASN A 37 -7.83 10.48 -0.20
CA ASN A 37 -7.97 11.94 -0.33
C ASN A 37 -9.12 12.55 0.51
N TYR A 38 -10.08 11.74 0.97
CA TYR A 38 -11.22 12.22 1.74
C TYR A 38 -11.26 11.64 3.16
N PRO A 39 -11.74 12.40 4.17
CA PRO A 39 -12.24 13.78 4.11
C PRO A 39 -11.12 14.84 4.07
N LYS A 40 -11.30 15.89 3.26
CA LYS A 40 -10.36 17.01 3.17
C LYS A 40 -10.57 17.97 4.33
N ASN A 41 -9.59 18.09 5.21
CA ASN A 41 -9.61 19.08 6.28
C ASN A 41 -9.07 20.43 5.77
N GLN A 42 -9.97 21.33 5.41
CA GLN A 42 -9.63 22.61 4.78
C GLN A 42 -8.86 23.54 5.74
N GLU A 43 -9.12 23.47 7.05
CA GLU A 43 -8.40 24.26 8.05
C GLU A 43 -6.91 23.90 8.15
N LEU A 44 -6.61 22.60 8.13
CA LEU A 44 -5.23 22.12 8.13
C LEU A 44 -4.48 22.58 6.87
N GLN A 45 -5.11 22.47 5.69
CA GLN A 45 -4.51 22.94 4.44
C GLN A 45 -4.26 24.46 4.45
N MET A 46 -5.17 25.25 5.00
CA MET A 46 -4.98 26.70 5.13
C MET A 46 -3.85 27.05 6.10
N SER A 47 -3.77 26.36 7.25
CA SER A 47 -2.72 26.62 8.24
C SER A 47 -1.32 26.25 7.75
N TYR A 48 -1.19 25.14 7.01
CA TYR A 48 0.09 24.71 6.45
C TYR A 48 0.45 25.48 5.18
N SER A 49 -0.51 25.83 4.31
CA SER A 49 -0.22 26.66 3.13
C SER A 49 0.24 28.07 3.52
N ALA A 50 -0.31 28.65 4.60
CA ALA A 50 0.19 29.90 5.17
C ALA A 50 1.63 29.75 5.71
N LYS A 51 1.96 28.66 6.41
CA LYS A 51 3.32 28.37 6.90
C LYS A 51 4.31 28.16 5.74
N VAL A 52 3.91 27.42 4.72
CA VAL A 52 4.68 27.15 3.49
C VAL A 52 4.91 28.45 2.69
N ALA A 53 3.95 29.36 2.65
CA ALA A 53 4.10 30.66 1.99
C ALA A 53 4.98 31.64 2.79
N SER A 54 5.03 31.51 4.12
CA SER A 54 5.85 32.37 4.99
C SER A 54 7.34 31.98 5.04
N GLU A 55 7.68 30.76 4.64
CA GLU A 55 9.05 30.23 4.73
C GLU A 55 9.81 30.44 3.41
N THR A 56 10.98 31.08 3.48
CA THR A 56 11.79 31.42 2.29
C THR A 56 12.73 30.29 1.86
N ASN A 57 13.01 29.33 2.75
CA ASN A 57 13.94 28.24 2.51
C ASN A 57 13.27 27.06 1.80
N SER A 58 13.76 26.69 0.61
CA SER A 58 13.21 25.61 -0.22
C SER A 58 13.19 24.25 0.47
N THR A 59 14.18 23.95 1.32
CA THR A 59 14.24 22.66 2.05
C THR A 59 13.21 22.56 3.17
N LYS A 60 12.95 23.66 3.89
CA LYS A 60 11.89 23.66 4.91
C LYS A 60 10.49 23.65 4.29
N LYS A 61 10.36 24.28 3.12
CA LYS A 61 9.13 24.27 2.34
C LYS A 61 8.69 22.84 1.99
N SER A 62 9.61 22.02 1.46
CA SER A 62 9.30 20.63 1.12
C SER A 62 9.00 19.77 2.35
N LEU A 63 9.71 19.98 3.47
CA LEU A 63 9.40 19.27 4.73
C LEU A 63 7.98 19.58 5.24
N LEU A 64 7.58 20.85 5.22
CA LEU A 64 6.23 21.27 5.61
C LEU A 64 5.14 20.72 4.68
N GLU A 65 5.41 20.65 3.38
CA GLU A 65 4.52 20.03 2.40
C GLU A 65 4.38 18.52 2.66
N ASN A 66 5.48 17.83 2.99
CA ASN A 66 5.46 16.41 3.32
C ASN A 66 4.74 16.11 4.65
N GLU A 67 4.92 16.97 5.66
CA GLU A 67 4.17 16.87 6.92
C GLU A 67 2.66 17.05 6.69
N LEU A 68 2.27 18.02 5.85
CA LEU A 68 0.88 18.24 5.47
C LEU A 68 0.29 17.00 4.80
N GLN A 69 1.01 16.40 3.83
CA GLN A 69 0.55 15.18 3.16
C GLN A 69 0.39 14.00 4.12
N SER A 70 1.35 13.80 5.03
CA SER A 70 1.25 12.76 6.08
C SER A 70 0.01 12.97 6.96
N LYS A 71 -0.26 14.21 7.38
CA LYS A 71 -1.43 14.55 8.20
C LYS A 71 -2.76 14.39 7.47
N LEU A 72 -2.80 14.71 6.17
CA LEU A 72 -3.98 14.49 5.33
C LEU A 72 -4.28 13.00 5.17
N LEU A 73 -3.25 12.18 4.90
CA LEU A 73 -3.39 10.73 4.86
C LEU A 73 -3.85 10.16 6.21
N GLU A 74 -3.33 10.66 7.32
CA GLU A 74 -3.72 10.22 8.66
C GLU A 74 -5.22 10.45 8.94
N GLN A 75 -5.79 11.55 8.45
CA GLN A 75 -7.21 11.90 8.64
C GLN A 75 -8.14 11.28 7.58
N SER A 76 -7.57 10.81 6.46
CA SER A 76 -8.31 10.19 5.38
C SER A 76 -9.04 8.91 5.83
N TYR A 77 -10.04 8.46 5.06
CA TYR A 77 -10.71 7.18 5.31
C TYR A 77 -9.72 6.02 5.32
N LEU A 78 -8.71 6.07 4.46
CA LEU A 78 -7.65 5.07 4.42
C LEU A 78 -6.84 5.06 5.73
N GLY A 79 -6.49 6.24 6.26
CA GLY A 79 -5.84 6.38 7.57
C GLY A 79 -6.72 5.89 8.73
N GLN A 80 -8.03 6.14 8.66
CA GLN A 80 -8.99 5.64 9.65
C GLN A 80 -9.15 4.12 9.60
N ILE A 81 -9.17 3.52 8.40
CA ILE A 81 -9.20 2.06 8.23
C ILE A 81 -7.91 1.46 8.78
N GLY A 82 -6.74 2.02 8.47
CA GLY A 82 -5.48 1.53 9.00
C GLY A 82 -5.36 1.60 10.54
N LYS A 83 -5.95 2.63 11.17
CA LYS A 83 -6.07 2.70 12.64
C LYS A 83 -7.10 1.71 13.19
N ALA A 84 -8.15 1.39 12.43
CA ALA A 84 -9.13 0.38 12.80
C ALA A 84 -8.58 -1.05 12.65
N THR A 85 -7.66 -1.28 11.71
CA THR A 85 -7.00 -2.57 11.49
C THR A 85 -5.72 -2.74 12.34
N GLU A 86 -5.18 -1.66 12.89
CA GLU A 86 -4.06 -1.64 13.85
C GLU A 86 -4.15 -2.71 14.95
N PRO A 87 -5.25 -2.89 15.72
CA PRO A 87 -5.30 -3.90 16.79
C PRO A 87 -5.13 -5.33 16.29
N PHE A 88 -5.46 -5.61 15.03
CA PHE A 88 -5.24 -6.93 14.42
C PHE A 88 -3.77 -7.18 14.06
N PHE A 89 -3.04 -6.12 13.69
CA PHE A 89 -1.63 -6.19 13.34
C PHE A 89 -0.67 -5.81 14.49
N ALA A 90 -1.17 -5.25 15.58
CA ALA A 90 -0.39 -4.92 16.77
C ALA A 90 0.41 -6.10 17.35
N PRO A 91 -0.09 -7.37 17.35
CA PRO A 91 0.70 -8.53 17.79
C PRO A 91 1.94 -8.82 16.92
N LEU A 92 1.99 -8.28 15.71
CA LEU A 92 3.11 -8.37 14.76
C LEU A 92 4.08 -7.19 14.89
N GLY A 93 3.75 -6.22 15.75
CA GLY A 93 4.47 -4.96 15.91
C GLY A 93 4.23 -3.95 14.78
N PHE A 94 3.13 -4.08 14.02
CA PHE A 94 2.79 -3.11 12.99
C PHE A 94 2.02 -1.93 13.56
N ASP A 95 2.49 -0.72 13.27
CA ASP A 95 1.74 0.52 13.54
C ASP A 95 0.64 0.74 12.49
N TRP A 96 -0.28 1.67 12.77
CA TRP A 96 -1.29 2.11 11.80
C TRP A 96 -0.69 2.49 10.43
N ARG A 97 0.52 3.08 10.39
CA ARG A 97 1.20 3.45 9.12
C ARG A 97 1.52 2.23 8.25
N LEU A 98 2.02 1.16 8.88
CA LEU A 98 2.33 -0.10 8.20
C LEU A 98 1.04 -0.79 7.74
N SER A 99 -0.01 -0.73 8.56
CA SER A 99 -1.33 -1.27 8.22
C SER A 99 -1.93 -0.57 6.99
N VAL A 100 -1.89 0.78 6.95
CA VAL A 100 -2.29 1.58 5.76
C VAL A 100 -1.45 1.19 4.53
N ALA A 101 -0.13 1.03 4.69
CA ALA A 101 0.74 0.67 3.58
C ALA A 101 0.44 -0.73 3.02
N LEU A 102 0.04 -1.69 3.85
CA LEU A 102 -0.41 -3.02 3.39
C LEU A 102 -1.72 -2.95 2.62
N GLU A 103 -2.66 -2.10 3.08
CA GLU A 103 -3.96 -1.91 2.44
C GLU A 103 -3.80 -1.27 1.05
N THR A 104 -2.94 -0.25 0.90
CA THR A 104 -2.64 0.33 -0.42
C THR A 104 -1.86 -0.64 -1.31
N GLY A 105 -0.98 -1.44 -0.71
CA GLY A 105 -0.22 -2.49 -1.39
C GLY A 105 -1.09 -3.54 -2.08
N LEU A 106 -2.32 -3.75 -1.62
CA LEU A 106 -3.24 -4.71 -2.21
C LEU A 106 -3.63 -4.36 -3.66
N ALA A 107 -3.65 -3.08 -4.01
CA ALA A 107 -3.83 -2.66 -5.41
C ALA A 107 -2.57 -2.85 -6.25
N ALA A 108 -1.41 -2.45 -5.71
CA ALA A 108 -0.12 -2.65 -6.35
C ALA A 108 1.00 -2.71 -5.30
N LYS A 109 1.83 -3.77 -5.35
CA LYS A 109 2.88 -4.01 -4.35
C LYS A 109 3.92 -2.88 -4.28
N GLU A 110 4.20 -2.23 -5.40
CA GLU A 110 5.12 -1.08 -5.50
C GLU A 110 4.60 0.17 -4.78
N VAL A 111 3.27 0.29 -4.62
CA VAL A 111 2.64 1.46 -3.96
C VAL A 111 2.87 1.43 -2.45
N VAL A 112 3.26 0.29 -1.86
CA VAL A 112 3.61 0.18 -0.44
C VAL A 112 4.73 1.14 -0.09
N VAL A 113 5.80 1.17 -0.90
CA VAL A 113 7.00 1.98 -0.64
C VAL A 113 6.68 3.47 -0.76
N SER A 114 5.94 3.85 -1.80
CA SER A 114 5.46 5.22 -1.99
C SER A 114 4.57 5.68 -0.83
N THR A 115 3.65 4.82 -0.36
CA THR A 115 2.76 5.13 0.78
C THR A 115 3.54 5.33 2.07
N LEU A 116 4.56 4.49 2.34
CA LEU A 116 5.46 4.66 3.48
C LEU A 116 6.26 5.97 3.38
N GLY A 117 6.73 6.33 2.20
CA GLY A 117 7.40 7.61 1.94
C GLY A 117 6.55 8.82 2.36
N VAL A 118 5.27 8.84 1.98
CA VAL A 118 4.37 9.92 2.37
C VAL A 118 4.06 9.89 3.87
N LEU A 119 3.79 8.72 4.45
CA LEU A 119 3.43 8.58 5.87
C LEU A 119 4.57 8.95 6.83
N TYR A 120 5.83 8.70 6.43
CA TYR A 120 7.03 9.11 7.17
C TYR A 120 7.53 10.51 6.79
N SER A 121 6.70 11.32 6.11
CA SER A 121 6.98 12.72 5.75
C SER A 121 8.23 12.92 4.89
N LEU A 122 8.53 11.94 4.04
CA LEU A 122 9.61 12.02 3.07
C LEU A 122 9.15 12.52 1.69
N GLY A 123 7.85 12.58 1.46
CA GLY A 123 7.26 13.02 0.20
C GLY A 123 7.21 11.90 -0.83
N GLU A 124 7.41 12.24 -2.11
CA GLU A 124 7.58 11.23 -3.16
C GLU A 124 8.96 10.60 -3.03
N VAL A 125 8.97 9.30 -2.74
CA VAL A 125 10.20 8.54 -2.60
C VAL A 125 10.12 7.24 -3.39
N ASP A 126 11.20 6.94 -4.11
CA ASP A 126 11.38 5.72 -4.90
C ASP A 126 12.09 4.63 -4.07
N GLU A 127 11.96 3.37 -4.50
CA GLU A 127 12.57 2.19 -3.85
C GLU A 127 14.10 2.30 -3.71
N SER A 128 14.73 3.11 -4.56
CA SER A 128 16.18 3.34 -4.58
C SER A 128 16.68 4.39 -3.58
N SER A 129 15.78 5.12 -2.91
CA SER A 129 16.15 6.25 -2.04
C SER A 129 16.84 5.82 -0.73
N ASP A 130 17.96 6.45 -0.41
CA ASP A 130 18.67 6.20 0.84
C ASP A 130 18.02 6.89 2.05
N SER A 131 17.32 8.00 1.82
CA SER A 131 16.58 8.73 2.86
C SER A 131 15.44 7.89 3.49
N LEU A 132 14.75 7.07 2.69
CA LEU A 132 13.72 6.17 3.18
C LEU A 132 14.31 5.03 4.01
N LYS A 133 15.43 4.46 3.56
CA LYS A 133 16.13 3.39 4.30
C LYS A 133 16.59 3.85 5.67
N GLU A 134 17.17 5.05 5.77
CA GLU A 134 17.64 5.61 7.04
C GLU A 134 16.48 5.85 8.03
N ILE A 135 15.36 6.39 7.56
CA ILE A 135 14.20 6.68 8.42
C ILE A 135 13.46 5.41 8.83
N LEU A 136 13.33 4.43 7.93
CA LEU A 136 12.80 3.12 8.27
C LEU A 136 13.71 2.41 9.26
N ALA A 137 15.03 2.44 9.08
CA ALA A 137 15.98 1.85 10.04
C ALA A 137 15.92 2.52 11.43
N LYS A 138 15.55 3.80 11.48
CA LYS A 138 15.40 4.54 12.74
C LYS A 138 14.07 4.32 13.45
N ASN A 139 12.98 4.16 12.70
CA ASN A 139 11.62 4.06 13.27
C ASN A 139 11.10 2.62 13.36
N LEU A 140 11.61 1.69 12.55
CA LEU A 140 11.21 0.29 12.58
C LEU A 140 12.28 -0.54 13.27
N THR A 141 11.86 -1.34 14.25
CA THR A 141 12.73 -2.34 14.84
C THR A 141 12.97 -3.48 13.84
N LEU A 142 14.15 -4.09 13.90
CA LEU A 142 14.52 -5.21 13.01
C LEU A 142 13.48 -6.35 13.01
N PRO A 143 12.90 -6.76 14.16
CA PRO A 143 11.84 -7.78 14.18
C PRO A 143 10.59 -7.39 13.39
N VAL A 144 10.18 -6.12 13.46
CA VAL A 144 9.01 -5.59 12.74
C VAL A 144 9.28 -5.54 11.23
N ALA A 145 10.47 -5.13 10.83
CA ALA A 145 10.85 -5.10 9.41
C ALA A 145 10.83 -6.50 8.80
N LEU A 146 11.35 -7.51 9.52
CA LEU A 146 11.35 -8.91 9.06
C LEU A 146 9.93 -9.47 8.96
N SER A 147 9.08 -9.26 9.96
CA SER A 147 7.69 -9.73 9.93
C SER A 147 6.90 -9.03 8.81
N PHE A 148 7.15 -7.75 8.55
CA PHE A 148 6.54 -7.00 7.46
C PHE A 148 6.90 -7.54 6.08
N ILE A 149 8.19 -7.83 5.83
CA ILE A 149 8.64 -8.41 4.55
C ILE A 149 7.99 -9.78 4.31
N VAL A 150 7.96 -10.64 5.34
CA VAL A 150 7.31 -11.96 5.25
C VAL A 150 5.82 -11.82 4.95
N PHE A 151 5.14 -10.88 5.59
CA PHE A 151 3.74 -10.61 5.34
C PHE A 151 3.50 -10.17 3.88
N VAL A 152 4.26 -9.20 3.37
CA VAL A 152 4.13 -8.68 1.99
C VAL A 152 4.43 -9.73 0.92
N MET A 153 5.30 -10.71 1.22
CA MET A 153 5.56 -11.82 0.30
C MET A 153 4.40 -12.83 0.22
N ILE A 154 3.74 -13.12 1.35
CA ILE A 154 2.78 -14.23 1.47
C ILE A 154 1.33 -13.78 1.33
N TYR A 155 1.00 -12.53 1.69
CA TYR A 155 -0.39 -12.05 1.63
C TYR A 155 -0.95 -12.04 0.19
N LEU A 156 -2.26 -11.84 0.14
CA LEU A 156 -3.12 -11.83 -1.03
C LEU A 156 -2.42 -11.26 -2.29
N PRO A 157 -2.41 -11.99 -3.42
CA PRO A 157 -1.91 -11.44 -4.68
C PRO A 157 -2.79 -10.25 -5.11
N CYS A 158 -2.32 -9.38 -5.99
CA CYS A 158 -3.09 -8.19 -6.37
C CYS A 158 -4.54 -8.51 -6.80
N PHE A 159 -5.45 -7.54 -6.68
CA PHE A 159 -6.87 -7.70 -7.05
C PHE A 159 -7.07 -8.29 -8.46
N ALA A 160 -6.18 -7.98 -9.41
CA ALA A 160 -6.22 -8.55 -10.75
C ALA A 160 -6.04 -10.08 -10.73
N ALA A 161 -5.05 -10.59 -10.00
CA ALA A 161 -4.83 -12.03 -9.89
C ALA A 161 -5.97 -12.73 -9.13
N ALA A 162 -6.47 -12.13 -8.04
CA ALA A 162 -7.58 -12.69 -7.27
C ALA A 162 -8.88 -12.78 -8.09
N THR A 163 -9.16 -11.78 -8.94
CA THR A 163 -10.36 -11.80 -9.80
C THR A 163 -10.27 -12.82 -10.92
N VAL A 164 -9.09 -13.04 -11.51
CA VAL A 164 -8.88 -14.12 -12.50
C VAL A 164 -9.05 -15.47 -11.82
N PHE A 165 -8.43 -15.69 -10.66
CA PHE A 165 -8.62 -16.92 -9.89
C PHE A 165 -10.10 -17.21 -9.61
N THR A 166 -10.88 -16.18 -9.25
CA THR A 166 -12.31 -16.33 -8.98
C THR A 166 -13.11 -16.76 -10.19
N LYS A 167 -12.73 -16.27 -11.39
CA LYS A 167 -13.37 -16.64 -12.66
C LYS A 167 -13.06 -18.09 -13.02
N GLU A 168 -11.85 -18.56 -12.74
CA GLU A 168 -11.43 -19.95 -13.01
C GLU A 168 -11.94 -20.94 -11.95
N ALA A 169 -12.01 -20.53 -10.68
CA ALA A 169 -12.42 -21.38 -9.55
C ALA A 169 -13.95 -21.56 -9.43
N GLY A 170 -14.74 -20.95 -10.31
CA GLY A 170 -16.18 -21.20 -10.39
C GLY A 170 -17.06 -20.45 -9.38
N GLY A 171 -16.59 -19.31 -8.83
CA GLY A 171 -17.49 -18.41 -8.10
C GLY A 171 -16.85 -17.51 -7.02
N ILE A 172 -17.57 -16.46 -6.63
CA ILE A 172 -17.12 -15.44 -5.66
C ILE A 172 -16.87 -15.97 -4.24
N LYS A 173 -17.45 -17.13 -3.91
CA LYS A 173 -17.19 -17.82 -2.62
C LYS A 173 -15.71 -18.20 -2.48
N TYR A 174 -15.08 -18.60 -3.59
CA TYR A 174 -13.66 -18.96 -3.62
C TYR A 174 -12.74 -17.76 -3.52
N LEU A 175 -13.20 -16.55 -3.93
CA LEU A 175 -12.49 -15.30 -3.63
C LEU A 175 -12.34 -15.14 -2.12
N GLY A 176 -13.45 -15.17 -1.37
CA GLY A 176 -13.43 -15.02 0.09
C GLY A 176 -12.55 -16.08 0.77
N TYR A 177 -12.59 -17.32 0.29
CA TYR A 177 -11.70 -18.38 0.76
C TYR A 177 -10.23 -18.07 0.50
N LEU A 178 -9.87 -17.62 -0.71
CA LEU A 178 -8.49 -17.23 -1.06
C LEU A 178 -7.98 -16.08 -0.17
N ILE A 179 -8.80 -15.04 -0.01
CA ILE A 179 -8.47 -13.87 0.84
C ILE A 179 -8.20 -14.33 2.27
N LEU A 180 -9.14 -15.06 2.85
CA LEU A 180 -9.04 -15.50 4.24
C LEU A 180 -7.86 -16.46 4.43
N PHE A 181 -7.68 -17.43 3.53
CA PHE A 181 -6.58 -18.39 3.60
C PHE A 181 -5.21 -17.71 3.50
N THR A 182 -5.02 -16.79 2.53
CA THR A 182 -3.74 -16.11 2.33
C THR A 182 -3.44 -15.12 3.46
N THR A 183 -4.43 -14.36 3.93
CA THR A 183 -4.24 -13.43 5.06
C THR A 183 -3.93 -14.16 6.36
N VAL A 184 -4.64 -15.25 6.67
CA VAL A 184 -4.36 -16.05 7.89
C VAL A 184 -2.98 -16.69 7.81
N THR A 185 -2.62 -17.25 6.65
CA THR A 185 -1.29 -17.85 6.46
C THR A 185 -0.21 -16.78 6.62
N ALA A 186 -0.33 -15.63 5.95
CA ALA A 186 0.61 -14.52 6.06
C ALA A 186 0.75 -14.02 7.51
N TRP A 187 -0.38 -13.89 8.23
CA TRP A 187 -0.39 -13.46 9.63
C TRP A 187 0.34 -14.46 10.54
N LEU A 188 0.12 -15.76 10.36
CA LEU A 188 0.82 -16.80 11.14
C LEU A 188 2.32 -16.79 10.90
N PHE A 189 2.76 -16.75 9.64
CA PHE A 189 4.18 -16.70 9.30
C PHE A 189 4.84 -15.42 9.82
N ALA A 190 4.20 -14.27 9.63
CA ALA A 190 4.71 -13.00 10.15
C ALA A 190 4.79 -13.00 11.69
N PHE A 191 3.83 -13.63 12.38
CA PHE A 191 3.85 -13.75 13.84
C PHE A 191 4.98 -14.63 14.33
N ILE A 192 5.20 -15.78 13.68
CA ILE A 192 6.34 -16.65 13.97
C ILE A 192 7.65 -15.88 13.76
N THR A 193 7.80 -15.22 12.61
CA THR A 193 8.99 -14.41 12.30
C THR A 193 9.22 -13.31 13.34
N TYR A 194 8.18 -12.58 13.74
CA TYR A 194 8.28 -11.53 14.75
C TYR A 194 8.76 -12.07 16.10
N ARG A 195 8.20 -13.19 16.55
CA ARG A 195 8.57 -13.82 17.83
C ARG A 195 9.96 -14.43 17.81
N VAL A 196 10.35 -15.06 16.70
CA VAL A 196 11.70 -15.59 16.52
C VAL A 196 12.72 -14.45 16.48
N ALA A 197 12.44 -13.38 15.74
CA ALA A 197 13.34 -12.23 15.63
C ALA A 197 13.46 -11.41 16.93
N LEU A 198 12.47 -11.47 17.83
CA LEU A 198 12.58 -10.89 19.17
C LEU A 198 13.43 -11.73 20.13
N LEU A 199 13.61 -13.02 19.83
CA LEU A 199 14.35 -13.95 20.69
C LEU A 199 15.86 -13.91 20.41
N PHE A 200 16.24 -13.46 19.20
CA PHE A 200 17.62 -13.20 18.78
C PHE A 200 17.99 -11.74 19.00
#